data_AF-A0A803MB24-F1
#
_entry.id   AF-A0A803MB24-F1
#
_cell.length_a   1.000
_cell.length_b   1.000
_cell.length_c   1.000
_cell.angle_alpha   90.00
_cell.angle_beta   90.00
_cell.angle_gamma   90.00
#
_symmetry.space_group_name_H-M   'P 1'
#
loop_
_entity.id
_entity.type
_entity.pdbx_description
1 polymer ?
#
loop_
_entity_poly.entity_id
_entity_poly.type
_entity_poly.pdbx_seq_one_letter_code
_entity_poly.pdbx_strand_id
1 'polypeptide(L)'
;MGKEVKVLGAWPSPFVMRPRIALHLKSIEYDFIEETMQPKSELLLKSNPVHKKIPVLLHNDKPVCESLIIVQYIDEAFSSGPSILPSDPYDRAIQRFWAAYIDDKEL
;
A
#
# COMPACT_ATOMS: atom_id res chain seq x y z
N MET A 1 -13.77 -4.83 18.37
CA MET A 1 -12.53 -4.03 18.23
C MET A 1 -12.25 -3.96 16.75
N GLY A 2 -12.40 -2.77 16.13
CA GLY A 2 -12.27 -2.61 14.68
C GLY A 2 -10.86 -2.96 14.22
N LYS A 3 -10.73 -3.45 12.98
CA LYS A 3 -9.41 -3.70 12.35
C LYS A 3 -8.66 -2.38 12.25
N GLU A 4 -7.51 -2.26 12.91
CA GLU A 4 -6.70 -1.03 12.88
C GLU A 4 -5.82 -1.03 11.63
N VAL A 5 -5.89 0.06 10.84
CA VAL A 5 -5.14 0.22 9.60
C VAL A 5 -4.31 1.50 9.69
N LYS A 6 -3.00 1.40 9.44
CA LYS A 6 -2.07 2.55 9.41
C LYS A 6 -1.28 2.52 8.12
N VAL A 7 -0.99 3.69 7.55
CA VAL A 7 -0.08 3.84 6.40
C VAL A 7 1.08 4.71 6.84
N LEU A 8 2.28 4.14 6.86
CA LEU A 8 3.52 4.88 7.02
C LEU A 8 3.92 5.43 5.65
N GLY A 9 4.10 6.74 5.54
CA GLY A 9 4.43 7.36 4.27
C GLY A 9 4.80 8.82 4.37
N ALA A 10 5.13 9.41 3.23
CA ALA A 10 5.34 10.84 3.09
C ALA A 10 4.37 11.35 2.05
N TRP A 11 3.70 12.47 2.33
CA TRP A 11 2.62 12.97 1.48
C TRP A 11 2.97 13.18 -0.02
N PRO A 12 4.21 13.56 -0.43
CA PRO A 12 4.49 13.82 -1.85
C PRO A 12 4.84 12.54 -2.62
N SER A 13 4.93 11.38 -1.95
CA SER A 13 5.38 10.15 -2.59
C SER A 13 4.28 9.52 -3.46
N PRO A 14 4.51 9.32 -4.77
CA PRO A 14 3.52 8.67 -5.64
C PRO A 14 3.27 7.22 -5.22
N PHE A 15 4.30 6.52 -4.70
CA PHE A 15 4.15 5.16 -4.19
C PHE A 15 3.25 5.11 -2.96
N VAL A 16 3.27 6.13 -2.09
CA VAL A 16 2.37 6.25 -0.92
C VAL A 16 0.95 6.61 -1.32
N MET A 17 0.77 7.35 -2.42
CA MET A 17 -0.57 7.68 -2.91
C MET A 17 -1.36 6.45 -3.34
N ARG A 18 -0.70 5.43 -3.93
CA ARG A 18 -1.35 4.19 -4.37
C ARG A 18 -2.16 3.48 -3.26
N PRO A 19 -1.59 3.12 -2.10
CA PRO A 19 -2.36 2.49 -1.02
C PRO A 19 -3.41 3.44 -0.41
N ARG A 20 -3.16 4.75 -0.36
CA ARG A 20 -4.15 5.73 0.14
C ARG A 20 -5.39 5.79 -0.76
N ILE A 21 -5.20 5.77 -2.08
CA ILE A 21 -6.29 5.70 -3.07
C ILE A 21 -7.03 4.37 -2.92
N ALA A 22 -6.32 3.24 -2.81
CA ALA A 22 -6.94 1.94 -2.63
C ALA A 22 -7.82 1.86 -1.36
N LEU A 23 -7.33 2.37 -0.22
CA LEU A 23 -8.11 2.43 1.02
C LEU A 23 -9.35 3.33 0.87
N HIS A 24 -9.22 4.46 0.17
CA HIS A 24 -10.35 5.34 -0.10
C HIS A 24 -11.42 4.69 -0.99
N LEU A 25 -11.01 4.01 -2.07
CA LEU A 25 -11.91 3.24 -2.93
C LEU A 25 -12.66 2.17 -2.13
N LYS A 26 -11.97 1.51 -1.19
CA LYS A 26 -12.56 0.50 -0.30
C LYS A 26 -13.35 1.08 0.88
N SER A 27 -13.43 2.40 1.03
CA SER A 27 -14.05 3.06 2.18
C SER A 27 -13.48 2.60 3.53
N ILE A 28 -12.17 2.37 3.59
CA ILE A 28 -11.46 1.95 4.81
C ILE A 28 -10.83 3.18 5.47
N GLU A 29 -11.23 3.44 6.71
CA GLU A 29 -10.57 4.43 7.56
C GLU A 29 -9.18 3.92 7.95
N TYR A 30 -8.20 4.83 7.97
CA TYR A 30 -6.82 4.52 8.32
C TYR A 30 -6.14 5.74 8.93
N ASP A 31 -5.15 5.48 9.79
CA ASP A 31 -4.26 6.53 10.27
C ASP A 31 -3.09 6.69 9.31
N PHE A 32 -2.83 7.93 8.89
CA PHE A 32 -1.64 8.25 8.11
C PHE A 32 -0.53 8.73 9.03
N ILE A 33 0.58 8.00 9.05
CA ILE A 33 1.76 8.32 9.85
C ILE A 33 2.81 8.91 8.91
N GLU A 34 3.01 10.22 9.00
CA GLU A 34 4.03 10.92 8.22
C GLU A 34 5.43 10.47 8.67
N GLU A 35 6.22 9.99 7.72
CA GLU A 35 7.60 9.54 7.91
C GLU A 35 8.59 10.62 7.48
N THR A 36 9.67 10.74 8.25
CA THR A 36 10.81 11.59 7.90
C THR A 36 11.84 10.79 7.10
N MET A 37 12.41 11.39 6.06
CA MET A 37 13.43 10.71 5.24
C MET A 37 14.76 10.55 5.98
N GLN A 38 15.10 11.51 6.86
CA GLN A 38 16.27 11.47 7.74
C GLN A 38 15.98 12.22 9.05
N PRO A 39 16.13 11.55 10.22
CA PRO A 39 16.28 10.11 10.37
C PRO A 39 14.98 9.37 10.01
N LYS A 40 15.08 8.09 9.62
CA LYS A 40 13.91 7.20 9.47
C LYS A 40 13.41 6.78 10.85
N SER A 41 12.10 6.64 11.03
CA SER A 41 11.54 6.22 12.32
C SER A 41 11.93 4.77 12.66
N GLU A 42 11.98 4.44 13.95
CA GLU A 42 12.13 3.04 14.37
C GLU A 42 10.98 2.16 13.88
N LEU A 43 9.77 2.72 13.78
CA LEU A 43 8.59 2.01 13.32
C LEU A 43 8.80 1.55 11.87
N LEU A 44 9.27 2.44 11.00
CA LEU A 44 9.62 2.10 9.62
C LEU A 44 10.73 1.05 9.54
N LEU A 45 11.80 1.21 10.34
CA LEU A 45 12.93 0.28 10.34
C LEU A 45 12.53 -1.12 10.81
N LYS A 46 11.63 -1.22 11.80
CA LYS A 46 11.08 -2.49 12.29
C LYS A 46 10.10 -3.11 11.30
N SER A 47 9.30 -2.29 10.63
CA SER A 47 8.23 -2.75 9.73
C SER A 47 8.72 -3.16 8.34
N ASN A 48 9.77 -2.50 7.82
CA ASN A 48 10.43 -2.84 6.56
C ASN A 48 11.96 -2.95 6.76
N PRO A 49 12.46 -3.99 7.46
CA PRO A 49 13.88 -4.11 7.77
C PRO A 49 14.76 -4.32 6.52
N VAL A 50 14.17 -4.89 5.46
CA VAL A 50 14.85 -5.20 4.19
C VAL A 50 15.16 -3.93 3.42
N HIS A 51 14.13 -3.19 2.98
CA HIS A 51 14.31 -2.02 2.12
C HIS A 51 14.34 -0.70 2.89
N LYS A 52 13.75 -0.65 4.09
CA LYS A 52 13.64 0.56 4.91
C LYS A 52 12.96 1.70 4.14
N LYS A 53 12.00 1.37 3.28
CA LYS A 53 11.29 2.30 2.39
C LYS A 53 9.80 2.36 2.74
N ILE A 54 9.23 3.52 2.45
CA ILE A 54 7.77 3.76 2.43
C ILE A 54 7.21 3.50 1.01
N PRO A 55 5.91 3.22 0.86
CA PRO A 55 4.92 3.02 1.92
C PRO A 55 5.09 1.69 2.67
N VAL A 56 4.58 1.67 3.91
CA VAL A 56 4.28 0.42 4.63
C VAL A 56 2.85 0.52 5.15
N LEU A 57 2.03 -0.50 4.88
CA LEU A 57 0.71 -0.66 5.49
C LEU A 57 0.85 -1.53 6.73
N LEU A 58 0.34 -1.07 7.88
CA LEU A 58 0.14 -1.92 9.05
C LEU A 58 -1.34 -2.25 9.15
N HIS A 59 -1.67 -3.54 9.14
CA HIS A 59 -3.03 -4.01 9.43
C HIS A 59 -2.99 -4.89 10.68
N ASN A 60 -3.46 -4.35 11.81
CA ASN A 60 -3.29 -4.91 13.15
C ASN A 60 -1.81 -5.22 13.45
N ASP A 61 -0.96 -4.22 13.29
CA ASP A 61 0.50 -4.27 13.49
C ASP A 61 1.27 -5.27 12.61
N LYS A 62 0.62 -5.86 11.60
CA LYS A 62 1.29 -6.72 10.60
C LYS A 62 1.67 -5.89 9.38
N PRO A 63 2.97 -5.77 9.05
CA PRO A 63 3.42 -4.95 7.94
C PRO A 63 3.23 -5.62 6.58
N VAL A 64 2.80 -4.82 5.60
CA VAL A 64 2.82 -5.12 4.17
C VAL A 64 3.61 -4.01 3.49
N CYS A 65 4.64 -4.40 2.73
CA CYS A 65 5.56 -3.49 2.03
C CYS A 65 5.30 -3.53 0.52
N GLU A 66 5.91 -2.60 -0.22
CA GLU A 66 5.78 -2.40 -1.67
C GLU A 66 4.39 -1.95 -2.12
N SER A 67 4.32 -0.76 -2.74
CA SER A 67 3.04 -0.10 -3.00
C SER A 67 2.03 -0.94 -3.81
N LEU A 68 2.48 -1.66 -4.85
CA LEU A 68 1.62 -2.52 -5.66
C LEU A 68 1.18 -3.80 -4.94
N ILE A 69 2.00 -4.30 -4.02
CA ILE A 69 1.64 -5.45 -3.16
C ILE A 69 0.60 -4.99 -2.13
N ILE A 70 0.79 -3.80 -1.53
CA ILE A 70 -0.17 -3.22 -0.59
C ILE A 70 -1.54 -3.01 -1.26
N VAL A 71 -1.60 -2.49 -2.50
CA VAL A 71 -2.87 -2.33 -3.23
C VAL A 71 -3.58 -3.66 -3.43
N GLN A 72 -2.85 -4.71 -3.84
CA GLN A 72 -3.41 -6.06 -3.98
C GLN A 72 -3.93 -6.61 -2.66
N TYR A 73 -3.16 -6.45 -1.58
CA TYR A 73 -3.58 -6.84 -0.24
C TYR A 73 -4.86 -6.14 0.19
N ILE A 74 -4.98 -4.83 -0.06
CA ILE A 74 -6.20 -4.07 0.25
C ILE A 74 -7.39 -4.61 -0.55
N ASP A 75 -7.19 -4.92 -1.84
CA ASP A 75 -8.24 -5.46 -2.69
C ASP A 75 -8.80 -6.80 -2.20
N GLU A 76 -7.91 -7.67 -1.71
CA GLU A 76 -8.22 -9.01 -1.24
C GLU A 76 -8.73 -9.05 0.21
N ALA A 77 -8.18 -8.21 1.10
CA ALA A 77 -8.46 -8.23 2.54
C ALA A 77 -9.75 -7.49 2.94
N PHE A 78 -10.22 -6.56 2.10
CA PHE A 78 -11.39 -5.73 2.36
C PHE A 78 -12.45 -5.90 1.28
N SER A 79 -13.61 -6.44 1.67
CA SER A 79 -14.75 -6.68 0.78
C SER A 79 -15.66 -5.47 0.56
N SER A 80 -15.37 -4.33 1.21
CA SER A 80 -16.12 -3.08 1.05
C SER A 80 -15.71 -2.34 -0.22
N GLY A 81 -16.64 -1.64 -0.87
CA GLY A 81 -16.36 -0.89 -2.09
C GLY A 81 -16.10 -1.79 -3.33
N PRO A 82 -15.78 -1.18 -4.49
CA PRO A 82 -15.54 -1.92 -5.72
C PRO A 82 -14.25 -2.76 -5.67
N SER A 83 -14.18 -3.77 -6.52
CA SER A 83 -12.93 -4.48 -6.82
C SER A 83 -11.97 -3.54 -7.55
N ILE A 84 -10.71 -3.51 -7.14
CA ILE A 84 -9.66 -2.75 -7.82
C ILE A 84 -9.15 -3.54 -9.03
N LEU A 85 -8.95 -4.85 -8.85
CA LEU A 85 -8.51 -5.74 -9.91
C LEU A 85 -9.68 -6.53 -10.52
N PRO A 86 -9.59 -6.89 -11.81
CA PRO A 86 -10.52 -7.83 -12.44
C PRO A 86 -10.52 -9.20 -11.77
N SER A 87 -11.67 -9.88 -11.77
CA SER A 87 -11.81 -11.26 -11.32
C SER A 87 -11.28 -12.27 -12.33
N ASP A 88 -11.35 -11.97 -13.62
CA ASP A 88 -10.76 -12.80 -14.67
C ASP A 88 -9.22 -12.87 -14.54
N PRO A 89 -8.60 -14.07 -14.57
CA PRO A 89 -7.16 -14.21 -14.41
C PRO A 89 -6.32 -13.52 -15.49
N TYR A 90 -6.78 -13.53 -16.74
CA TYR A 90 -6.05 -12.93 -17.86
C TYR A 90 -6.10 -11.41 -17.74
N ASP A 91 -7.28 -10.84 -17.54
CA ASP A 91 -7.43 -9.39 -17.38
C ASP A 91 -6.64 -8.88 -16.17
N ARG A 92 -6.68 -9.61 -15.05
CA ARG A 92 -5.86 -9.29 -13.86
C ARG A 92 -4.36 -9.34 -14.15
N ALA A 93 -3.90 -10.30 -14.96
CA ALA A 93 -2.51 -10.38 -15.36
C ALA A 93 -2.09 -9.19 -16.24
N ILE A 94 -2.94 -8.76 -17.18
CA ILE A 94 -2.71 -7.56 -18.01
C ILE A 94 -2.63 -6.29 -17.15
N GLN A 95 -3.52 -6.13 -16.16
CA GLN A 95 -3.45 -4.98 -15.24
C GLN A 95 -2.17 -5.00 -14.39
N ARG A 96 -1.77 -6.18 -13.89
CA ARG A 96 -0.50 -6.35 -13.15
C ARG A 96 0.71 -6.02 -14.02
N PHE A 97 0.71 -6.39 -15.29
CA PHE A 97 1.77 -6.05 -16.24
C PHE A 97 1.92 -4.54 -16.39
N TRP A 98 0.83 -3.82 -16.65
CA TRP A 98 0.90 -2.36 -16.82
C TRP A 98 1.32 -1.64 -15.54
N ALA A 99 0.84 -2.10 -14.38
CA ALA A 99 1.26 -1.57 -13.10
C ALA A 99 2.77 -1.75 -12.86
N ALA A 100 3.31 -2.94 -13.15
CA ALA A 100 4.74 -3.21 -13.05
C ALA A 100 5.56 -2.39 -14.07
N TYR A 101 5.07 -2.26 -15.31
CA TYR A 101 5.73 -1.45 -16.33
C TYR A 101 5.86 0.01 -15.92
N ILE A 102 4.82 0.60 -15.30
CA ILE A 102 4.89 1.97 -14.78
C ILE A 102 5.91 2.06 -13.64
N ASP A 103 5.93 1.08 -12.73
CA ASP A 103 6.87 1.04 -11.61
C ASP A 103 8.33 1.02 -12.08
N ASP A 104 8.62 0.24 -13.12
CA ASP A 104 9.95 0.12 -13.72
C ASP A 104 10.37 1.36 -14.53
N LYS A 105 9.42 2.18 -14.99
CA LYS A 105 9.68 3.38 -15.81
C LYS A 105 9.70 4.68 -15.03
N GLU A 106 9.04 4.74 -13.88
CA GLU A 106 9.06 5.90 -12.98
C GLU A 106 10.25 5.91 -11.99
N LEU A 107 11.05 4.83 -11.97
CA LEU A 107 12.34 4.73 -11.29
C LEU A 107 13.51 4.92 -12.27
#